data_AF-A0A6H9FP94-F1
#
_entry.id   AF-A0A6H9FP94-F1
#
_cell.length_a   1.000
_cell.length_b   1.000
_cell.length_c   1.000
_cell.angle_alpha   90.00
_cell.angle_beta   90.00
_cell.angle_gamma   90.00
#
_symmetry.space_group_name_H-M   'P 1'
#
loop_
_entity.id
_entity.type
_entity.pdbx_description
1 polymer ?
#
loop_
_entity_poly.entity_id
_entity_poly.type
_entity_poly.pdbx_seq_one_letter_code
_entity_poly.pdbx_strand_id
1 'polypeptide(L)'
;MLQDTQSIRYYQRLTDDMVDLWHRGSRFDEIRLYVEGYLACLRDSSSIEPYLIHRLEEEIFRFLRDPSNFEYLSPQTQTQTEADYGYY
;
A
#
# COMPACT_ATOMS: atom_id res chain seq x y z
N MET A 1 -5.41 -9.16 -4.56
CA MET A 1 -4.50 -9.86 -3.64
C MET A 1 -3.23 -10.25 -4.37
N LEU A 2 -2.09 -9.73 -3.87
CA LEU A 2 -0.75 -10.02 -4.37
C LEU A 2 -0.27 -11.37 -3.83
N GLN A 3 0.42 -12.16 -4.65
CA GLN A 3 0.95 -13.48 -4.26
C GLN A 3 2.47 -13.55 -4.32
N ASP A 4 3.10 -12.73 -5.15
CA ASP A 4 4.55 -12.66 -5.27
C ASP A 4 5.17 -11.85 -4.13
N THR A 5 6.28 -12.35 -3.58
CA THR A 5 6.94 -11.76 -2.41
C THR A 5 7.55 -10.40 -2.73
N GLN A 6 8.13 -10.22 -3.92
CA GLN A 6 8.69 -8.92 -4.29
C GLN A 6 7.59 -7.88 -4.46
N SER A 7 6.52 -8.25 -5.16
CA SER A 7 5.34 -7.41 -5.37
C SER A 7 4.72 -6.96 -4.04
N ILE A 8 4.63 -7.85 -3.05
CA ILE A 8 4.18 -7.51 -1.69
C ILE A 8 5.09 -6.47 -1.03
N ARG A 9 6.41 -6.63 -1.13
CA ARG A 9 7.36 -5.67 -0.54
C ARG A 9 7.28 -4.29 -1.19
N TYR A 10 7.15 -4.25 -2.52
CA TYR A 10 6.97 -2.99 -3.24
C TYR A 10 5.63 -2.33 -2.91
N TYR A 11 4.57 -3.13 -2.76
CA TYR A 11 3.28 -2.65 -2.29
C TYR A 11 3.38 -2.00 -0.92
N GLN A 12 3.90 -2.73 0.08
CA GLN A 12 4.06 -2.24 1.46
C GLN A 12 4.86 -0.94 1.51
N ARG A 13 6.02 -0.92 0.86
CA ARG A 13 6.87 0.28 0.80
C ARG A 13 6.12 1.46 0.20
N LEU A 14 5.44 1.26 -0.93
CA LEU A 14 4.76 2.34 -1.64
C LEU A 14 3.58 2.87 -0.82
N THR A 15 2.79 1.99 -0.18
CA THR A 15 1.69 2.42 0.70
C THR A 15 2.18 3.17 1.94
N ASP A 16 3.29 2.73 2.54
CA ASP A 16 3.91 3.40 3.69
C ASP A 16 4.40 4.80 3.28
N ASP A 17 5.08 4.92 2.15
CA ASP A 17 5.57 6.20 1.60
C ASP A 17 4.39 7.14 1.28
N MET A 18 3.28 6.62 0.73
CA MET A 18 2.06 7.40 0.46
C MET A 18 1.43 7.96 1.74
N VAL A 19 1.35 7.15 2.79
CA VAL A 19 0.80 7.55 4.09
C VAL A 19 1.72 8.59 4.77
N ASP A 20 3.03 8.41 4.70
CA ASP A 20 4.00 9.39 5.20
C ASP A 20 3.89 10.74 4.46
N LEU A 21 3.80 10.72 3.12
CA LEU A 21 3.59 11.93 2.33
C LEU A 21 2.28 12.64 2.69
N TRP A 22 1.20 11.89 2.90
CA TRP A 22 -0.08 12.42 3.36
C TRP A 22 0.03 13.09 4.73
N HIS A 23 0.66 12.43 5.71
CA HIS A 23 0.86 12.98 7.05
C HIS A 23 1.76 14.23 7.06
N ARG A 24 2.67 14.36 6.09
CA ARG A 24 3.47 15.57 5.89
C ARG A 24 2.68 16.74 5.27
N GLY A 25 1.41 16.53 4.91
CA GLY A 25 0.54 17.53 4.31
C GLY A 25 0.68 17.64 2.79
N SER A 26 1.26 16.64 2.11
CA SER A 26 1.32 16.61 0.65
C SER A 26 -0.08 16.53 0.06
N ARG A 27 -0.30 17.19 -1.06
CA ARG A 27 -1.58 17.16 -1.77
C ARG A 27 -1.78 15.80 -2.43
N PHE A 28 -3.03 15.40 -2.60
CA PHE A 28 -3.39 14.16 -3.29
C PHE A 28 -2.72 14.04 -4.67
N ASP A 29 -2.68 15.13 -5.45
CA ASP A 29 -2.06 15.15 -6.77
C ASP A 29 -0.54 14.91 -6.72
N GLU A 30 0.13 15.36 -5.65
CA GLU A 30 1.58 15.14 -5.44
C GLU A 30 1.86 13.68 -5.08
N ILE A 31 1.03 13.08 -4.22
CA ILE A 31 1.13 11.66 -3.86
C ILE A 31 0.86 10.80 -5.09
N ARG A 32 -0.15 11.17 -5.90
CA ARG A 32 -0.43 10.49 -7.16
C ARG A 32 0.74 10.58 -8.13
N LEU A 33 1.34 11.77 -8.29
CA LEU A 33 2.51 11.96 -9.16
C LEU A 33 3.69 11.12 -8.69
N TYR A 34 3.93 11.05 -7.37
CA TYR A 34 4.95 10.21 -6.78
C TYR A 34 4.73 8.72 -7.10
N VAL A 35 3.49 8.23 -6.93
CA VAL A 35 3.10 6.85 -7.25
C VAL A 35 3.31 6.53 -8.73
N GLU A 36 2.85 7.40 -9.63
CA GLU A 36 3.00 7.22 -11.08
C GLU A 36 4.48 7.17 -11.48
N GLY A 37 5.32 8.04 -10.92
CA GLY A 37 6.77 8.04 -11.14
C GLY A 37 7.46 6.77 -10.62
N TYR A 38 7.09 6.32 -9.41
CA TYR A 38 7.62 5.09 -8.83
C TYR A 38 7.30 3.86 -9.70
N LEU A 39 6.05 3.72 -10.15
CA LEU A 39 5.62 2.62 -11.00
C LEU A 39 6.29 2.67 -12.38
N ALA A 40 6.50 3.86 -12.94
CA ALA A 40 7.24 4.04 -14.18
C ALA A 40 8.69 3.54 -14.05
N CYS A 41 9.38 3.91 -12.97
CA CYS A 41 10.74 3.42 -12.68
C CYS A 41 10.77 1.91 -12.45
N LEU A 42 9.78 1.35 -11.75
CA LEU A 42 9.70 -0.09 -11.50
C LEU A 42 9.49 -0.91 -12.78
N ARG A 43 8.74 -0.34 -13.73
CA ARG A 43 8.53 -0.93 -15.06
C ARG A 43 9.82 -0.90 -15.89
N ASP A 44 10.59 0.18 -15.81
CA ASP A 44 11.86 0.31 -16.53
C ASP A 44 12.98 -0.57 -15.95
N SER A 45 13.01 -0.75 -14.62
CA SER A 45 14.06 -1.52 -13.94
C SER A 45 14.05 -3.02 -14.22
N SER A 46 13.03 -3.54 -14.91
CA SER A 46 12.85 -4.96 -15.27
C SER A 46 13.02 -5.92 -14.08
N SER A 47 12.79 -5.43 -12.86
CA SER A 47 13.04 -6.16 -11.62
C SER A 47 11.93 -7.15 -11.30
N ILE A 48 10.77 -6.98 -11.93
CA ILE A 48 9.58 -7.81 -11.77
C ILE A 48 8.97 -8.07 -13.15
N GLU A 49 8.34 -9.23 -13.32
CA GLU A 49 7.57 -9.54 -14.52
C GLU A 49 6.41 -8.55 -14.78
N PRO A 50 6.12 -8.19 -16.03
CA PRO A 50 5.09 -7.18 -16.36
C PRO A 50 3.70 -7.47 -15.79
N TYR A 51 3.30 -8.75 -15.72
CA TYR A 51 1.97 -9.11 -15.19
C TYR A 51 1.84 -8.84 -13.68
N LEU A 52 2.94 -9.00 -12.93
CA LEU A 52 2.99 -8.69 -11.50
C LEU A 52 2.97 -7.18 -11.27
N ILE A 53 3.63 -6.40 -12.13
CA ILE A 53 3.58 -4.93 -12.10
C ILE A 53 2.14 -4.46 -12.33
N HIS A 54 1.44 -4.99 -13.33
CA HIS A 54 0.04 -4.65 -13.55
C HIS A 54 -0.84 -4.97 -12.34
N ARG A 55 -0.63 -6.12 -11.71
CA ARG A 55 -1.37 -6.49 -10.51
C ARG A 55 -1.06 -5.57 -9.33
N LEU A 56 0.19 -5.14 -9.18
CA LEU A 56 0.62 -4.16 -8.19
C LEU A 56 -0.05 -2.80 -8.43
N GLU A 57 -0.08 -2.33 -9.68
CA GLU A 57 -0.73 -1.08 -10.07
C GLU A 57 -2.21 -1.06 -9.65
N GLU A 58 -2.96 -2.13 -9.92
CA GLU A 58 -4.38 -2.24 -9.53
C GLU A 58 -4.58 -2.04 -8.02
N GLU A 59 -3.77 -2.72 -7.21
CA GLU A 59 -3.90 -2.68 -5.75
C GLU A 59 -3.45 -1.32 -5.19
N ILE A 60 -2.40 -0.72 -5.75
CA ILE A 60 -1.93 0.62 -5.37
C ILE A 60 -2.96 1.69 -5.72
N PHE A 61 -3.56 1.64 -6.91
CA PHE A 61 -4.62 2.57 -7.28
C PHE A 61 -5.91 2.35 -6.48
N ARG A 62 -6.19 1.11 -6.06
CA ARG A 62 -7.27 0.84 -5.10
C ARG A 62 -6.97 1.49 -3.75
N PHE A 63 -5.75 1.33 -3.23
CA PHE A 63 -5.33 1.92 -1.96
C PHE A 63 -5.39 3.45 -2.01
N LEU A 64 -4.84 4.07 -3.06
CA LEU A 64 -4.84 5.53 -3.27
C LEU A 64 -6.25 6.12 -3.32
N ARG A 65 -7.22 5.39 -3.90
CA ARG A 65 -8.59 5.88 -4.07
C ARG A 65 -9.42 5.83 -2.79
N ASP A 66 -9.02 5.07 -1.79
CA ASP A 66 -9.75 4.90 -0.56
C ASP A 66 -9.18 5.87 0.51
N PRO A 67 -9.89 6.97 0.84
CA PRO A 67 -9.41 7.96 1.79
C PRO A 67 -9.19 7.41 3.19
N SER A 68 -9.89 6.33 3.56
CA SER A 68 -9.77 5.73 4.89
C SER A 68 -8.38 5.15 5.17
N ASN A 69 -7.63 4.81 4.10
CA ASN A 69 -6.24 4.37 4.21
C ASN A 69 -5.28 5.45 4.70
N PHE A 70 -5.69 6.72 4.62
CA PHE A 70 -4.92 7.89 5.00
C PHE A 70 -5.42 8.54 6.29
N GLU A 71 -6.53 8.05 6.85
CA GLU A 71 -7.01 8.50 8.14
C GLU A 71 -6.05 7.99 9.23
N TYR A 72 -5.77 8.83 10.23
CA TYR A 72 -5.03 8.39 11.39
C TYR A 72 -5.75 7.20 12.01
N LEU A 73 -5.13 6.03 11.96
CA LEU A 73 -5.46 4.93 12.87
C LEU A 73 -5.19 5.46 14.27
N SER A 74 -6.23 6.00 14.90
CA SER A 74 -6.25 6.14 16.34
C SER A 74 -5.85 4.77 16.91
N PRO A 75 -4.95 4.65 17.90
CA PRO A 75 -4.52 3.36 18.46
C PRO A 75 -5.63 2.64 19.25
N GLN A 76 -6.88 2.79 18.84
CA GLN A 76 -8.02 2.05 19.35
C GLN A 76 -8.30 0.92 18.37
N THR A 77 -8.11 -0.31 18.85
CA THR A 77 -8.62 -1.57 18.27
C THR A 77 -7.69 -2.28 17.27
N GLN A 78 -6.42 -2.50 17.62
CA GLN A 78 -5.84 -3.83 17.36
C GLN A 78 -6.26 -4.76 18.51
N THR A 79 -7.55 -5.08 18.60
CA THR A 79 -7.98 -6.22 19.43
C THR A 79 -7.52 -7.45 18.67
N GLN A 80 -6.30 -7.89 18.99
CA GLN A 80 -5.85 -9.25 18.76
C GLN A 80 -7.00 -10.15 19.17
N THR A 81 -7.72 -10.71 18.20
CA THR A 81 -8.70 -11.77 18.45
C THR A 81 -7.89 -13.02 18.69
N GLU A 82 -7.18 -13.06 19.83
CA GLU A 82 -6.82 -14.30 20.47
C GLU A 82 -8.12 -14.79 21.09
N ALA A 83 -8.89 -15.52 20.28
CA ALA A 83 -9.98 -16.35 20.77
C ALA A 83 -9.34 -17.42 21.65
N ASP A 84 -9.17 -17.08 22.93
CA ASP A 84 -8.96 -18.02 24.01
C ASP A 84 -10.17 -18.96 24.05
N TYR A 85 -10.03 -20.12 23.42
CA TYR A 85 -10.99 -21.22 23.50
C TYR A 85 -10.93 -21.81 24.92
N GLY A 86 -11.47 -21.07 25.89
CA GLY A 86 -11.76 -21.57 27.22
C GLY A 86 -12.97 -22.50 27.18
N TYR A 87 -12.70 -23.80 27.11
CA TYR A 87 -13.70 -24.83 27.39
C TYR A 87 -14.15 -24.74 28.86
N TYR A 88 -15.44 -24.47 29.07
CA TYR A 88 -16.18 -24.82 30.29
C TYR A 88 -17.44 -25.58 29.92
#